data_AF-A0A0D0DE25-F1
#
_entry.id   AF-A0A0D0DE25-F1
#
_cell.length_a   1.000
_cell.length_b   1.000
_cell.length_c   1.000
_cell.angle_alpha   90.00
_cell.angle_beta   90.00
_cell.angle_gamma   90.00
#
_symmetry.space_group_name_H-M   'P 1'
#
loop_
_entity.id
_entity.type
_entity.pdbx_description
1 polymer ?
#
loop_
_entity_poly.entity_id
_entity_poly.type
_entity_poly.pdbx_seq_one_letter_code
_entity_poly.pdbx_strand_id
1 'polypeptide(L)'
;MPIRWSSTYVMIDQAEKKKEYVDTFVYELGLWQPTSEKCDQVVLMKLTADEWKCVGLFASLLAHADNAQQNFSSDAGPTIHLALPALEALHNVWDLHAIQSKYSVFSTGLKKGAEKISEYYEQTADSDAYTMVMLLDPSSKDSHFKKYWGSDLHAEALKHAEKIFKTHHLEMYGDGGDPASPKKISKIGKLLRELSSNEGEEHDEDEVADQSP
;
A
#
# COMPACT_ATOMS: atom_id res chain seq x y z
N MET A 1 3.49 0.43 -17.57
CA MET A 1 4.57 -0.24 -16.80
C MET A 1 4.26 -0.09 -15.33
N PRO A 2 4.16 -1.18 -14.54
CA PRO A 2 3.93 -1.05 -13.10
C PRO A 2 5.12 -0.32 -12.48
N ILE A 3 4.84 0.79 -11.81
CA ILE A 3 5.87 1.64 -11.22
C ILE A 3 6.41 0.90 -9.99
N ARG A 4 7.72 0.56 -10.01
CA ARG A 4 8.35 -0.28 -8.98
C ARG A 4 8.77 0.55 -7.77
N TRP A 5 7.82 1.15 -7.06
CA TRP A 5 8.10 1.95 -5.85
C TRP A 5 8.73 1.13 -4.72
N SER A 6 8.54 -0.19 -4.70
CA SER A 6 9.17 -1.12 -3.74
C SER A 6 10.52 -1.70 -4.19
N SER A 7 11.13 -1.23 -5.29
CA SER A 7 12.30 -1.89 -5.88
C SER A 7 13.47 -2.05 -4.90
N THR A 8 13.73 -1.03 -4.08
CA THR A 8 14.82 -1.04 -3.10
C THR A 8 14.55 -2.05 -1.99
N TYR A 9 13.33 -2.10 -1.47
CA TYR A 9 12.93 -3.09 -0.47
C TYR A 9 13.08 -4.51 -1.01
N VAL A 10 12.50 -4.80 -2.18
CA VAL A 10 12.54 -6.12 -2.80
C VAL A 10 13.99 -6.56 -3.08
N MET A 11 14.84 -5.65 -3.57
CA MET A 11 16.25 -5.93 -3.80
C MET A 11 16.97 -6.32 -2.50
N ILE A 12 16.78 -5.54 -1.43
CA ILE A 12 17.47 -5.74 -0.15
C ILE A 12 16.97 -7.00 0.56
N ASP A 13 15.65 -7.22 0.61
CA ASP A 13 15.03 -8.41 1.18
C ASP A 13 15.50 -9.69 0.47
N GLN A 14 15.58 -9.67 -0.86
CA GLN A 14 16.12 -10.81 -1.61
C GLN A 14 17.61 -11.03 -1.38
N ALA A 15 18.40 -9.96 -1.28
CA ALA A 15 19.83 -10.06 -1.00
C ALA A 15 20.08 -10.66 0.40
N GLU A 16 19.31 -10.24 1.42
CA GLU A 16 19.42 -10.75 2.79
C GLU A 16 19.04 -12.24 2.87
N LYS A 17 17.92 -12.64 2.26
CA LYS A 17 17.48 -14.05 2.19
C LYS A 17 18.47 -14.97 1.46
N LYS A 18 19.24 -14.42 0.53
CA LYS A 18 20.22 -15.16 -0.29
C LYS A 18 21.66 -14.80 0.04
N LYS A 19 21.93 -14.25 1.22
CA LYS A 19 23.25 -13.74 1.60
C LYS A 19 24.39 -14.74 1.42
N GLU A 20 24.14 -16.03 1.68
CA GLU A 20 25.14 -17.08 1.48
C GLU A 20 25.55 -17.20 0.00
N TYR A 21 24.59 -17.13 -0.92
CA TYR A 21 24.86 -17.14 -2.35
C TYR A 21 25.55 -15.86 -2.82
N VAL A 22 25.20 -14.70 -2.25
CA VAL A 22 25.87 -13.42 -2.53
C VAL A 22 27.33 -13.50 -2.08
N ASP A 23 27.59 -14.00 -0.88
CA ASP A 23 28.92 -14.14 -0.31
C ASP A 23 29.79 -15.16 -1.06
N THR A 24 29.19 -16.24 -1.55
CA THR A 24 29.85 -17.21 -2.44
C THR A 24 30.15 -16.60 -3.80
N PHE A 25 29.19 -15.88 -4.39
CA PHE A 25 29.37 -15.22 -5.68
C PHE A 25 30.52 -14.21 -5.64
N VAL A 26 30.59 -13.36 -4.61
CA VAL A 26 31.70 -12.39 -4.46
C VAL A 26 33.03 -13.11 -4.28
N TYR A 27 33.06 -14.21 -3.52
CA TYR A 27 34.27 -15.00 -3.34
C TYR A 27 34.75 -15.63 -4.66
N GLU A 28 33.87 -16.28 -5.40
CA GLU A 28 34.17 -16.86 -6.71
C GLU A 28 34.62 -15.78 -7.70
N LEU A 29 33.95 -14.62 -7.72
CA LEU A 29 34.35 -13.50 -8.57
C LEU A 29 35.78 -13.00 -8.28
N GLY A 30 36.21 -13.09 -7.01
CA GLY A 30 37.56 -12.80 -6.59
C GLY A 30 38.58 -13.79 -7.18
N LEU A 31 38.28 -15.09 -7.15
CA LEU A 31 39.15 -16.14 -7.69
C LEU A 31 39.42 -16.00 -9.19
N TRP A 32 38.49 -15.40 -9.94
CA TRP A 32 38.62 -15.19 -11.38
C TRP A 32 39.46 -13.95 -11.73
N GLN A 33 39.93 -13.20 -10.73
CA GLN A 33 40.77 -12.03 -10.96
C GLN A 33 42.21 -12.44 -11.36
N PRO A 34 42.83 -11.71 -12.30
CA PRO A 34 44.14 -12.08 -12.84
C PRO A 34 45.32 -11.84 -11.87
N THR A 35 45.11 -11.11 -10.78
CA THR A 35 46.17 -10.71 -9.84
C THR A 35 45.68 -10.92 -8.41
N SER A 36 46.58 -11.39 -7.53
CA SER A 36 46.26 -11.61 -6.11
C SER A 36 45.67 -10.36 -5.45
N GLU A 37 46.26 -9.19 -5.70
CA GLU A 37 45.77 -7.92 -5.14
C GLU A 37 44.32 -7.61 -5.54
N LYS A 38 43.92 -7.93 -6.77
CA LYS A 38 42.54 -7.72 -7.24
C LYS A 38 41.58 -8.76 -6.67
N CYS A 39 42.04 -10.01 -6.51
CA CYS A 39 41.29 -11.05 -5.82
C CYS A 39 40.97 -10.59 -4.39
N ASP A 40 41.98 -10.15 -3.64
CA ASP A 40 41.84 -9.69 -2.27
C ASP A 40 40.88 -8.49 -2.16
N GLN A 41 40.96 -7.53 -3.09
CA GLN A 41 40.05 -6.39 -3.15
C GLN A 41 38.59 -6.81 -3.35
N VAL A 42 38.32 -7.78 -4.22
CA VAL A 42 36.95 -8.27 -4.47
C VAL A 42 36.44 -9.07 -3.27
N VAL A 43 37.25 -9.94 -2.68
CA VAL A 43 36.87 -10.71 -1.48
C VAL A 43 36.59 -9.78 -0.30
N LEU A 44 37.32 -8.66 -0.16
CA LEU A 44 37.08 -7.65 0.87
C LEU A 44 35.73 -6.92 0.70
N MET A 45 35.11 -6.97 -0.49
CA MET A 45 33.76 -6.42 -0.70
C MET A 45 32.63 -7.28 -0.09
N LYS A 46 32.95 -8.47 0.43
CA LYS A 46 31.97 -9.27 1.17
C LYS A 46 31.52 -8.51 2.40
N LEU A 47 30.21 -8.47 2.59
CA LEU A 47 29.61 -7.89 3.78
C LEU A 47 29.98 -8.74 4.99
N THR A 48 30.39 -8.07 6.06
CA THR A 48 30.61 -8.68 7.36
C THR A 48 29.29 -9.10 8.00
N ALA A 49 29.35 -9.93 9.04
CA ALA A 49 28.15 -10.35 9.77
C ALA A 49 27.37 -9.17 10.37
N ASP A 50 28.07 -8.13 10.84
CA ASP A 50 27.46 -6.93 11.40
C ASP A 50 26.82 -6.06 10.31
N GLU A 51 27.43 -5.98 9.12
CA GLU A 51 26.83 -5.29 7.98
C GLU A 51 25.59 -6.02 7.48
N TRP A 52 25.61 -7.36 7.37
CA TRP A 52 24.42 -8.15 7.06
C TRP A 52 23.30 -7.95 8.08
N LYS A 53 23.65 -7.84 9.37
CA LYS A 53 22.68 -7.49 10.42
C LYS A 53 22.10 -6.10 10.20
N CYS A 54 22.93 -5.12 9.83
CA CYS A 54 22.47 -3.76 9.47
C CYS A 54 21.53 -3.78 8.26
N VAL A 55 21.84 -4.57 7.23
CA VAL A 55 20.99 -4.79 6.05
C VAL A 55 19.62 -5.36 6.45
N GLY A 56 19.59 -6.38 7.33
CA GLY A 56 18.34 -6.95 7.83
C GLY A 56 17.50 -5.93 8.63
N LEU A 57 18.14 -5.09 9.45
CA LEU A 57 17.46 -3.99 10.12
C LEU A 57 16.87 -2.99 9.13
N PHE A 58 17.61 -2.63 8.08
CA PHE A 58 17.11 -1.72 7.06
C PHE A 58 15.94 -2.33 6.26
N ALA A 59 16.03 -3.61 5.91
CA ALA A 59 14.93 -4.36 5.28
C ALA A 59 13.67 -4.31 6.14
N SER A 60 13.80 -4.51 7.46
CA SER A 60 12.67 -4.44 8.39
C SER A 60 12.00 -3.06 8.42
N LEU A 61 12.78 -1.98 8.29
CA LEU A 61 12.25 -0.61 8.24
C LEU A 61 11.50 -0.35 6.92
N LEU A 62 12.08 -0.79 5.79
CA LEU A 62 11.49 -0.64 4.47
C LEU A 62 10.22 -1.49 4.29
N ALA A 63 10.13 -2.63 4.95
CA ALA A 63 8.92 -3.47 4.94
C ALA A 63 7.68 -2.70 5.42
N HIS A 64 7.82 -1.76 6.36
CA HIS A 64 6.69 -0.93 6.79
C HIS A 64 6.20 0.00 5.68
N ALA A 65 7.12 0.62 4.92
CA ALA A 65 6.75 1.46 3.78
C ALA A 65 6.14 0.64 2.64
N ASP A 66 6.68 -0.56 2.37
CA ASP A 66 6.10 -1.48 1.38
C ASP A 66 4.67 -1.88 1.77
N ASN A 67 4.45 -2.31 3.02
CA ASN A 67 3.11 -2.65 3.50
C ASN A 67 2.14 -1.47 3.42
N ALA A 68 2.57 -0.27 3.82
CA ALA A 68 1.74 0.94 3.69
C ALA A 68 1.35 1.19 2.23
N GLN A 69 2.31 1.13 1.30
CA GLN A 69 2.07 1.30 -0.13
C GLN A 69 1.10 0.24 -0.67
N GLN A 70 1.31 -1.04 -0.35
CA GLN A 70 0.46 -2.13 -0.83
C GLN A 70 -0.99 -1.97 -0.35
N ASN A 71 -1.21 -1.47 0.87
CA ASN A 71 -2.56 -1.25 1.40
C ASN A 71 -3.38 -0.30 0.54
N PHE A 72 -2.79 0.77 -0.01
CA PHE A 72 -3.52 1.72 -0.85
C PHE A 72 -3.34 1.52 -2.36
N SER A 73 -2.52 0.55 -2.80
CA SER A 73 -2.23 0.29 -4.23
C SER A 73 -2.87 -0.99 -4.77
N SER A 74 -3.78 -1.62 -4.03
CA SER A 74 -4.48 -2.82 -4.50
C SER A 74 -5.53 -2.48 -5.56
N ASP A 75 -5.49 -3.21 -6.68
CA ASP A 75 -6.50 -3.13 -7.74
C ASP A 75 -7.74 -4.01 -7.46
N ALA A 76 -7.75 -4.76 -6.34
CA ALA A 76 -8.83 -5.68 -6.00
C ALA A 76 -10.10 -4.99 -5.46
N GLY A 77 -10.04 -3.68 -5.17
CA GLY A 77 -11.17 -2.92 -4.65
C GLY A 77 -10.82 -1.46 -4.37
N PRO A 78 -11.77 -0.67 -3.82
CA PRO A 78 -11.50 0.71 -3.43
C PRO A 78 -10.52 0.74 -2.26
N THR A 79 -9.37 1.39 -2.41
CA THR A 79 -8.31 1.40 -1.39
C THR A 79 -8.02 2.77 -0.79
N ILE A 80 -8.57 3.84 -1.36
CA ILE A 80 -8.30 5.23 -0.90
C ILE A 80 -8.69 5.46 0.56
N HIS A 81 -9.69 4.74 1.10
CA HIS A 81 -10.06 4.78 2.51
C HIS A 81 -8.95 4.29 3.46
N LEU A 82 -7.96 3.55 2.94
CA LEU A 82 -6.81 3.04 3.69
C LEU A 82 -5.61 3.99 3.67
N ALA A 83 -5.62 5.03 2.83
CA ALA A 83 -4.48 5.91 2.63
C ALA A 83 -4.10 6.67 3.92
N LEU A 84 -5.04 7.38 4.53
CA LEU A 84 -4.83 8.09 5.79
C LEU A 84 -4.37 7.14 6.92
N PRO A 85 -5.08 6.02 7.21
CA PRO A 85 -4.60 5.04 8.18
C PRO A 85 -3.19 4.52 7.90
N ALA A 86 -2.82 4.29 6.63
CA ALA A 86 -1.51 3.78 6.25
C ALA A 86 -0.42 4.83 6.49
N LEU A 87 -0.66 6.10 6.15
CA LEU A 87 0.28 7.20 6.40
C LEU A 87 0.51 7.40 7.91
N GLU A 88 -0.56 7.45 8.70
CA GLU A 88 -0.46 7.61 10.16
C GLU A 88 0.29 6.44 10.81
N ALA A 89 -0.02 5.20 10.40
CA ALA A 89 0.65 4.02 10.91
C ALA A 89 2.15 4.02 10.58
N LEU A 90 2.50 4.37 9.33
CA LEU A 90 3.90 4.44 8.89
C LEU A 90 4.66 5.53 9.64
N HIS A 91 4.08 6.73 9.77
CA HIS A 91 4.66 7.85 10.51
C HIS A 91 4.97 7.43 11.95
N ASN A 92 3.98 6.88 12.65
CA ASN A 92 4.12 6.45 14.04
C ASN A 92 5.23 5.38 14.20
N VAL A 93 5.25 4.38 13.32
CA VAL A 93 6.27 3.32 13.37
C VAL A 93 7.68 3.88 13.16
N TRP A 94 7.86 4.81 12.22
CA TRP A 94 9.17 5.41 11.95
C TRP A 94 9.64 6.35 13.05
N ASP A 95 8.74 7.13 13.66
CA ASP A 95 9.05 7.94 14.84
C ASP A 95 9.48 7.09 16.03
N LEU A 96 8.75 6.01 16.32
CA LEU A 96 9.09 5.06 17.38
C LEU A 96 10.43 4.39 17.11
N HIS A 97 10.73 4.04 15.85
CA HIS A 97 12.01 3.44 15.49
C HIS A 97 13.17 4.43 15.53
N ALA A 98 12.93 5.72 15.26
CA ALA A 98 13.98 6.75 15.28
C ALA A 98 14.61 6.95 16.66
N ILE A 99 13.90 6.61 17.74
CA ILE A 99 14.39 6.70 19.13
C ILE A 99 14.93 5.38 19.67
N GLN A 100 14.72 4.25 18.98
CA GLN A 100 15.20 2.95 19.43
C GLN A 100 16.69 2.78 19.17
N SER A 101 17.44 2.35 20.19
CA SER A 101 18.89 2.18 20.11
C SER A 101 19.34 1.26 18.96
N LYS A 102 18.57 0.20 18.70
CA LYS A 102 18.84 -0.76 17.62
C LYS A 102 18.79 -0.15 16.21
N TYR A 103 18.10 0.98 16.02
CA TYR A 103 17.97 1.69 14.75
C TYR A 103 18.70 3.05 14.75
N SER A 104 19.58 3.28 15.73
CA SER A 104 20.31 4.54 15.87
C SER A 104 21.05 4.98 14.60
N VAL A 105 21.59 4.04 13.83
CA VAL A 105 22.25 4.31 12.53
C VAL A 105 21.28 4.91 11.50
N PHE A 106 19.98 4.62 11.61
CA PHE A 106 18.95 5.08 10.69
C PHE A 106 18.17 6.29 11.21
N SER A 107 18.44 6.79 12.42
CA SER A 107 17.59 7.79 13.09
C SER A 107 17.40 9.06 12.26
N THR A 108 18.47 9.53 11.60
CA THR A 108 18.42 10.72 10.74
C THR A 108 17.55 10.48 9.50
N GLY A 109 17.66 9.30 8.89
CA GLY A 109 16.85 8.91 7.74
C GLY A 109 15.39 8.73 8.11
N LEU A 110 15.11 8.10 9.26
CA LEU A 110 13.75 7.88 9.76
C LEU A 110 13.04 9.19 10.07
N LYS A 111 13.72 10.17 10.69
CA LYS A 111 13.14 11.51 10.93
C LYS A 111 12.78 12.22 9.64
N LYS A 112 13.68 12.23 8.66
CA LYS A 112 13.40 12.80 7.33
C LYS A 112 12.27 12.06 6.61
N GLY A 113 12.20 10.74 6.78
CA GLY A 113 11.12 9.92 6.26
C GLY A 113 9.77 10.30 6.88
N ALA A 114 9.71 10.44 8.21
CA ALA A 114 8.52 10.87 8.94
C ALA A 114 8.08 12.28 8.52
N GLU A 115 9.01 13.23 8.44
CA GLU A 115 8.75 14.59 7.90
C GLU A 115 8.12 14.53 6.50
N LYS A 116 8.62 13.65 5.62
CA LYS A 116 8.07 13.49 4.27
C LYS A 116 6.66 12.88 4.29
N ILE A 117 6.39 11.94 5.21
CA ILE A 117 5.06 11.36 5.38
C ILE A 117 4.07 12.43 5.86
N SER A 118 4.49 13.31 6.77
CA SER A 118 3.68 14.45 7.23
C SER A 118 3.33 15.39 6.08
N GLU A 119 4.27 15.70 5.19
CA GLU A 119 3.98 16.49 3.99
C GLU A 119 2.91 15.84 3.11
N TYR A 120 2.97 14.52 2.90
CA TYR A 120 1.94 13.81 2.14
C TYR A 120 0.60 13.76 2.87
N TYR A 121 0.61 13.60 4.19
CA TYR A 121 -0.60 13.65 5.01
C TYR A 121 -1.27 15.02 4.90
N GLU A 122 -0.51 16.12 5.00
CA GLU A 122 -1.03 17.48 4.83
C GLU A 122 -1.65 17.70 3.46
N GLN A 123 -1.05 17.17 2.39
CA GLN A 123 -1.62 17.23 1.04
C GLN A 123 -2.96 16.51 0.90
N THR A 124 -3.25 15.51 1.75
CA THR A 124 -4.58 14.88 1.75
C THR A 124 -5.68 15.80 2.26
N ALA A 125 -5.34 16.79 3.10
CA ALA A 125 -6.29 17.75 3.64
C ALA A 125 -6.84 18.71 2.56
N ASP A 126 -6.11 18.90 1.45
CA ASP A 126 -6.56 19.70 0.31
C ASP A 126 -7.71 19.03 -0.48
N SER A 127 -8.01 17.76 -0.19
CA SER A 127 -9.05 17.00 -0.88
C SER A 127 -10.05 16.37 0.08
N ASP A 128 -11.32 16.75 -0.08
CA ASP A 128 -12.43 16.14 0.65
C ASP A 128 -12.59 14.63 0.36
N ALA A 129 -11.98 14.12 -0.71
CA ALA A 129 -12.12 12.74 -1.14
C ALA A 129 -11.68 11.74 -0.07
N TYR A 130 -10.57 12.00 0.64
CA TYR A 130 -10.07 11.09 1.66
C TYR A 130 -11.05 10.96 2.83
N THR A 131 -11.53 12.10 3.35
CA THR A 131 -12.53 12.14 4.43
C THR A 131 -13.84 11.49 3.99
N MET A 132 -14.33 11.83 2.80
CA MET A 132 -15.60 11.31 2.29
C MET A 132 -15.57 9.80 2.06
N VAL A 133 -14.51 9.26 1.43
CA VAL A 133 -14.46 7.82 1.13
C VAL A 133 -14.31 6.99 2.41
N MET A 134 -13.62 7.49 3.44
CA MET A 134 -13.60 6.85 4.75
C MET A 134 -14.98 6.82 5.43
N LEU A 135 -15.74 7.92 5.37
CA LEU A 135 -17.10 7.95 5.92
C LEU A 135 -18.07 7.03 5.17
N LEU A 136 -17.90 6.91 3.85
CA LEU A 136 -18.73 6.08 2.99
C LEU A 136 -18.41 4.59 3.08
N ASP A 137 -17.23 4.22 3.57
CA ASP A 137 -16.90 2.83 3.86
C ASP A 137 -17.80 2.31 4.99
N PRO A 138 -18.71 1.35 4.72
CA PRO A 138 -19.65 0.86 5.72
C PRO A 138 -18.97 0.10 6.87
N SER A 139 -17.75 -0.41 6.65
CA SER A 139 -17.01 -1.17 7.65
C SER A 139 -16.38 -0.27 8.72
N SER A 140 -15.92 0.92 8.32
CA SER A 140 -15.21 1.86 9.19
C SER A 140 -16.05 3.07 9.58
N LYS A 141 -16.83 3.64 8.65
CA LYS A 141 -17.60 4.89 8.83
C LYS A 141 -16.75 5.99 9.45
N ASP A 142 -17.15 6.50 10.62
CA ASP A 142 -16.45 7.56 11.34
C ASP A 142 -15.54 7.05 12.46
N SER A 143 -15.33 5.73 12.56
CA SER A 143 -14.58 5.10 13.65
C SER A 143 -13.13 5.59 13.71
N HIS A 144 -12.50 5.80 12.56
CA HIS A 144 -11.13 6.27 12.47
C HIS A 144 -10.99 7.69 13.05
N PHE A 145 -11.85 8.62 12.61
CA PHE A 145 -11.84 10.01 13.11
C PHE A 145 -12.10 10.08 14.62
N LYS A 146 -13.08 9.31 15.11
CA LYS A 146 -13.37 9.20 16.56
C LYS A 146 -12.15 8.76 17.37
N LYS A 147 -11.34 7.87 16.81
CA LYS A 147 -10.19 7.29 17.51
C LYS A 147 -8.97 8.21 17.50
N TYR A 148 -8.70 8.89 16.37
CA TYR A 148 -7.41 9.56 16.17
C TYR A 148 -7.49 11.09 16.12
N TRP A 149 -8.63 11.69 15.76
CA TRP A 149 -8.71 13.14 15.51
C TRP A 149 -9.26 13.94 16.70
N GLY A 150 -9.79 13.27 17.74
CA GLY A 150 -10.42 13.94 18.88
C GLY A 150 -11.81 14.50 18.55
N SER A 151 -12.52 14.98 19.58
CA SER A 151 -13.95 15.34 19.46
C SER A 151 -14.21 16.48 18.48
N ASP A 152 -13.35 17.49 18.49
CA ASP A 152 -13.61 18.75 17.79
C ASP A 152 -13.42 18.57 16.28
N LEU A 153 -12.29 17.98 15.88
CA LEU A 153 -12.01 17.66 14.47
C LEU A 153 -12.96 16.60 13.91
N HIS A 154 -13.38 15.62 14.73
CA HIS A 154 -14.38 14.64 14.31
C HIS A 154 -15.73 15.32 14.01
N ALA A 155 -16.18 16.22 14.87
CA ALA A 155 -17.41 16.97 14.65
C ALA A 155 -17.33 17.88 13.42
N GLU A 156 -16.18 18.54 13.20
CA GLU A 156 -15.93 19.37 12.02
C GLU A 156 -15.97 18.54 10.73
N ALA A 157 -15.29 17.39 10.70
CA ALA A 157 -15.28 16.48 9.56
C ALA A 157 -16.68 16.00 9.17
N LEU A 158 -17.51 15.63 10.16
CA LEU A 158 -18.89 15.20 9.90
C LEU A 158 -19.76 16.34 9.35
N LYS A 159 -19.65 17.53 9.94
CA LYS A 159 -20.41 18.71 9.49
C LYS A 159 -20.03 19.11 8.06
N HIS A 160 -18.74 19.04 7.75
CA HIS A 160 -18.24 19.32 6.40
C HIS A 160 -18.72 18.27 5.39
N ALA A 161 -18.65 16.99 5.73
CA ALA A 161 -19.17 15.91 4.90
C ALA A 161 -20.69 16.02 4.64
N GLU A 162 -21.47 16.37 5.67
CA GLU A 162 -22.91 16.61 5.53
C GLU A 162 -23.19 17.76 4.56
N LYS A 163 -22.42 18.85 4.63
CA LYS A 163 -22.52 19.99 3.71
C LYS A 163 -22.23 19.57 2.26
N ILE A 164 -21.19 18.78 2.03
CA ILE A 164 -20.84 18.24 0.70
C ILE A 164 -21.98 17.38 0.17
N PHE A 165 -22.46 16.43 0.98
CA PHE A 165 -23.56 15.54 0.61
C PHE A 165 -24.83 16.33 0.26
N LYS A 166 -25.20 17.30 1.09
CA LYS A 166 -26.37 18.16 0.85
C LYS A 166 -26.24 18.94 -0.45
N THR A 167 -25.06 19.50 -0.72
CA THR A 167 -24.80 20.28 -1.94
C THR A 167 -25.02 19.40 -3.17
N HIS A 168 -24.37 18.24 -3.22
CA HIS A 168 -24.54 17.31 -4.34
C HIS A 168 -25.95 16.72 -4.44
N HIS A 169 -26.62 16.47 -3.33
CA HIS A 169 -28.02 16.03 -3.34
C HIS A 169 -28.93 17.08 -3.99
N LEU A 170 -28.77 18.35 -3.63
CA LEU A 170 -29.54 19.45 -4.23
C LEU A 170 -29.20 19.65 -5.72
N GLU A 171 -27.95 19.47 -6.12
CA GLU A 171 -27.55 19.49 -7.53
C GLU A 171 -28.20 18.37 -8.34
N MET A 172 -28.28 17.15 -7.80
CA MET A 172 -28.83 16.00 -8.50
C MET A 172 -30.36 15.96 -8.51
N TYR A 173 -31.01 16.40 -7.43
CA TYR A 173 -32.45 16.21 -7.24
C TYR A 173 -33.25 17.53 -7.16
N GLY A 174 -32.59 18.68 -7.00
CA GLY A 174 -33.25 19.97 -6.78
C GLY A 174 -33.86 20.11 -5.38
N ASP A 175 -34.39 21.29 -5.08
CA ASP A 175 -34.94 21.67 -3.76
C ASP A 175 -36.26 20.95 -3.39
N GLY A 176 -36.83 20.19 -4.34
CA GLY A 176 -38.08 19.45 -4.19
C GLY A 176 -38.07 18.03 -4.75
N GLY A 177 -36.90 17.48 -5.09
CA GLY A 177 -36.78 16.11 -5.59
C GLY A 177 -36.84 15.11 -4.45
N ASP A 178 -37.95 14.37 -4.34
CA ASP A 178 -38.00 13.15 -3.54
C ASP A 178 -36.86 12.22 -3.99
N PRO A 179 -36.10 11.59 -3.06
CA PRO A 179 -35.13 10.59 -3.44
C PRO A 179 -35.89 9.49 -4.17
N ALA A 180 -35.68 9.36 -5.47
CA ALA A 180 -36.37 8.36 -6.27
C ALA A 180 -36.15 7.01 -5.59
N SER A 181 -37.22 6.44 -5.04
CA SER A 181 -37.25 5.05 -4.57
C SER A 181 -36.58 4.19 -5.64
N PRO A 182 -35.67 3.26 -5.29
CA PRO A 182 -34.89 2.52 -6.27
C PRO A 182 -35.85 1.95 -7.30
N LYS A 183 -35.80 2.49 -8.54
CA LYS A 183 -36.69 2.07 -9.62
C LYS A 183 -36.54 0.55 -9.69
N LYS A 184 -37.62 -0.19 -9.41
CA LYS A 184 -37.64 -1.65 -9.54
C LYS A 184 -37.09 -1.96 -10.92
N ILE A 185 -35.86 -2.47 -10.99
CA ILE A 185 -35.28 -2.94 -12.23
C ILE A 185 -36.19 -4.08 -12.66
N SER A 186 -36.99 -3.85 -13.69
CA SER A 186 -37.78 -4.90 -14.33
C SER A 186 -36.84 -6.07 -14.62
N LYS A 187 -37.29 -7.31 -14.39
CA LYS A 187 -36.52 -8.54 -14.67
C LYS A 187 -35.87 -8.54 -16.06
N ILE A 188 -36.46 -7.84 -17.02
CA ILE A 188 -35.95 -7.65 -18.38
C ILE A 188 -34.69 -6.77 -18.42
N GLY A 189 -34.63 -5.70 -17.61
CA GLY A 189 -33.44 -4.84 -17.52
C GLY A 189 -32.26 -5.52 -16.83
N LYS A 190 -32.53 -6.50 -15.94
CA LYS A 190 -31.49 -7.35 -15.36
C LYS A 190 -30.94 -8.36 -16.39
N LEU A 191 -31.84 -9.00 -17.15
CA LEU A 191 -31.47 -9.92 -18.23
C LEU A 191 -30.68 -9.25 -19.36
N LEU A 192 -31.06 -8.04 -19.78
CA LEU A 192 -30.35 -7.32 -20.84
C LEU A 192 -28.95 -6.87 -20.42
N ARG A 193 -28.73 -6.62 -19.12
CA ARG A 193 -27.40 -6.29 -18.58
C ARG A 193 -26.51 -7.54 -18.48
N GLU A 194 -27.08 -8.69 -18.11
CA GLU A 194 -26.36 -9.96 -18.04
C GLU A 194 -25.97 -10.50 -19.43
N LEU A 195 -26.78 -10.26 -20.46
CA LEU A 195 -26.48 -10.66 -21.85
C LEU A 195 -25.46 -9.75 -22.57
N SER A 196 -25.20 -8.55 -22.04
CA SER A 196 -24.29 -7.59 -22.66
C SER A 196 -22.83 -7.73 -22.20
N SER A 197 -22.54 -8.60 -21.22
CA SER A 197 -21.21 -8.73 -20.60
C SER A 197 -20.47 -10.03 -20.96
N ASN A 198 -20.84 -10.72 -22.05
CA ASN A 198 -20.15 -11.95 -22.45
C ASN A 198 -19.53 -11.84 -23.85
N GLU A 199 -18.37 -11.20 -23.92
CA GLU A 199 -17.34 -11.41 -24.94
C GLU A 199 -15.99 -11.39 -24.19
N GLY A 200 -15.15 -12.41 -24.12
CA GLY A 200 -15.22 -13.80 -24.54
C GLY A 200 -14.02 -14.53 -23.89
N GLU A 201 -14.18 -15.80 -23.57
CA GLU A 201 -13.05 -16.70 -23.29
C GLU A 201 -13.15 -17.89 -24.24
N GLU A 202 -12.25 -17.93 -25.23
CA GLU A 202 -11.77 -19.16 -25.84
C GLU A 202 -10.76 -19.80 -24.88
N HIS A 203 -10.97 -21.05 -24.48
CA HIS A 203 -10.00 -22.10 -24.80
C HIS A 203 -10.58 -23.51 -24.61
N ASP A 204 -10.19 -24.36 -25.55
CA ASP A 204 -10.51 -25.77 -25.75
C ASP A 204 -10.02 -26.75 -24.67
N GLU A 205 -10.73 -27.89 -24.67
CA GLU A 205 -10.31 -29.29 -24.39
C GLU A 205 -9.90 -29.73 -22.97
N ASP A 206 -10.69 -30.65 -22.40
CA ASP A 206 -10.23 -32.04 -22.20
C ASP A 206 -11.40 -33.02 -21.92
N GLU A 207 -11.40 -34.13 -22.68
CA GLU A 207 -12.19 -35.34 -22.47
C GLU A 207 -11.84 -36.04 -21.14
N VAL A 208 -12.83 -36.58 -20.43
CA VAL A 208 -12.80 -37.99 -19.93
C VAL A 208 -14.22 -38.53 -19.80
N ALA A 209 -14.50 -39.60 -20.54
CA ALA A 209 -15.66 -40.45 -20.40
C ALA A 209 -15.54 -41.39 -19.19
N ASP A 210 -16.62 -41.58 -18.43
CA ASP A 210 -16.94 -42.90 -17.87
C ASP A 210 -18.45 -43.02 -17.57
N GLN A 211 -19.13 -43.91 -18.30
CA GLN A 211 -20.42 -44.48 -17.94
C GLN A 211 -20.21 -45.99 -17.75
N SER A 212 -20.38 -46.45 -16.51
CA SER A 212 -20.70 -47.84 -16.18
C SER A 212 -22.15 -48.18 -16.62
N PRO A 213 -22.57 -49.46 -16.74
CA PRO A 213 -21.94 -50.70 -16.24
C PRO A 213 -21.53 -51.74 -17.29
#